data_AF-E2ZNS4-F1
#
_entry.id   AF-E2ZNS4-F1
#
_cell.length_a   1.000
_cell.length_b   1.000
_cell.length_c   1.000
_cell.angle_alpha   90.00
_cell.angle_beta   90.00
_cell.angle_gamma   90.00
#
_symmetry.space_group_name_H-M   'P 1'
#
loop_
_entity.id
_entity.type
_entity.pdbx_description
1 polymer ?
#
loop_
_entity_poly.entity_id
_entity_poly.type
_entity_poly.pdbx_seq_one_letter_code
_entity_poly.pdbx_strand_id
1 'polypeptide(L)'
;MSEFIDREKAIANIKAAYCCGCENYNGVKCRACQIMDAMDVLEDEPAAVPDVQRWRKTAEEPPTEKDSAHGKVLVKYMDATFAQSATWDIVAGAPDTFPLWMPMPELPEEKRS
;
A
#
# COMPACT_ATOMS: atom_id res chain seq x y z
N MET A 1 1.00 -9.19 10.69
CA MET A 1 0.10 -8.15 10.16
C MET A 1 0.62 -6.82 10.68
N SER A 2 1.25 -6.02 9.83
CA SER A 2 1.63 -4.66 10.20
C SER A 2 0.38 -3.80 10.16
N GLU A 3 -0.02 -3.25 11.30
CA GLU A 3 -1.07 -2.23 11.35
C GLU A 3 -0.51 -0.96 10.71
N PHE A 4 -1.08 -0.57 9.57
CA PHE A 4 -0.67 0.64 8.88
C PHE A 4 -1.21 1.86 9.64
N ILE A 5 -0.33 2.84 9.91
CA ILE A 5 -0.72 4.09 10.55
C ILE A 5 -1.05 5.09 9.44
N ASP A 6 -2.25 5.66 9.50
CA ASP A 6 -2.60 6.83 8.68
C ASP A 6 -1.70 8.00 9.08
N ARG A 7 -0.81 8.39 8.16
CA ARG A 7 0.22 9.39 8.40
C ARG A 7 -0.37 10.76 8.72
N GLU A 8 -1.41 11.18 8.02
CA GLU A 8 -2.04 12.49 8.23
C GLU A 8 -2.75 12.55 9.59
N LYS A 9 -3.44 11.46 9.95
CA LYS A 9 -4.11 11.31 11.24
C LYS A 9 -3.10 11.27 12.39
N ALA A 10 -1.97 10.57 12.22
CA ALA A 10 -0.89 10.56 13.21
C ALA A 10 -0.29 11.95 13.42
N ILE A 11 -0.01 12.68 12.33
CA ILE A 11 0.47 14.07 12.36
C ILE A 11 -0.55 14.96 13.09
N ALA A 12 -1.84 14.83 12.79
CA ALA A 12 -2.89 15.61 13.43
C ALA A 12 -2.98 15.34 14.93
N ASN A 13 -2.91 14.06 15.34
CA ASN A 13 -2.95 13.67 16.76
C ASN A 13 -1.73 14.18 17.54
N ILE A 14 -0.53 14.09 16.95
CA ILE A 14 0.70 14.62 17.57
C ILE A 14 0.61 16.14 17.74
N LYS A 15 0.13 16.85 16.70
CA LYS A 15 -0.11 18.29 16.80
C LYS A 15 -1.14 18.60 17.90
N ALA A 16 -2.25 17.88 17.97
CA ALA A 16 -3.28 18.13 18.97
C ALA A 16 -2.82 17.86 20.41
N ALA A 17 -2.01 16.81 20.62
CA ALA A 17 -1.56 16.42 21.96
C ALA A 17 -0.41 17.27 22.49
N TYR A 18 0.52 17.67 21.61
CA TYR A 18 1.80 18.25 22.02
C TYR A 18 1.99 19.70 21.53
N CYS A 19 1.22 20.19 20.54
CA CYS A 19 1.40 21.54 20.03
C CYS A 19 0.73 22.56 20.93
N CYS A 20 1.55 23.46 21.44
CA CYS A 20 1.17 24.55 22.32
C CYS A 20 0.73 25.82 21.58
N GLY A 21 0.46 25.73 20.26
CA GLY A 21 -0.03 26.85 19.44
C GLY A 21 0.99 27.97 19.23
N CYS A 22 2.29 27.69 19.40
CA CYS A 22 3.32 28.71 19.26
C CYS A 22 3.50 29.12 17.79
N GLU A 23 3.15 30.35 17.48
CA GLU A 23 3.55 31.01 16.25
C GLU A 23 5.04 31.36 16.35
N ASN A 24 5.90 30.43 15.91
CA ASN A 24 7.32 30.65 15.63
C ASN A 24 8.06 31.52 16.67
N TYR A 25 8.57 30.92 17.74
CA TYR A 25 9.55 31.61 18.58
C TYR A 25 10.77 31.97 17.73
N ASN A 26 10.97 33.28 17.48
CA ASN A 26 12.08 33.83 16.69
C ASN A 26 12.25 33.22 15.28
N GLY A 27 11.15 33.02 14.55
CA GLY A 27 11.20 32.57 13.15
C GLY A 27 11.61 31.10 12.97
N VAL A 28 11.80 30.35 14.06
CA VAL A 28 12.04 28.91 14.03
C VAL A 28 10.70 28.19 14.14
N LYS A 29 10.37 27.38 13.13
CA LYS A 29 9.20 26.48 13.16
C LYS A 29 9.22 25.64 14.45
N CYS A 30 8.07 25.55 15.12
CA CYS A 30 7.72 24.83 16.36
C CYS A 30 8.75 23.81 16.95
N ARG A 31 9.93 24.28 17.41
CA ARG A 31 10.93 23.45 18.13
C ARG A 31 10.72 23.49 19.65
N ALA A 32 10.00 24.50 20.15
CA ALA A 32 9.72 24.70 21.58
C ALA A 32 8.83 23.60 22.19
N CYS A 33 7.82 23.11 21.45
CA CYS A 33 7.01 21.99 21.92
C CYS A 33 7.61 20.61 21.52
N GLN A 34 8.86 20.56 21.01
CA GLN A 34 9.62 19.35 20.60
C GLN A 34 8.92 18.42 19.58
N ILE A 35 7.92 18.93 18.85
CA ILE A 35 7.14 18.12 17.90
C ILE A 35 7.91 17.84 16.61
N MET A 36 8.81 18.73 16.19
CA MET A 36 9.56 18.54 14.95
C MET A 36 10.39 17.26 14.98
N ASP A 37 11.07 16.96 16.09
CA ASP A 37 11.89 15.74 16.18
C ASP A 37 11.02 14.47 16.03
N ALA A 38 9.76 14.50 16.49
CA ALA A 38 8.79 13.42 16.28
C ALA A 38 8.21 13.39 14.85
N MET A 39 8.05 14.55 14.21
CA MET A 39 7.57 14.65 12.82
C MET A 39 8.63 14.24 11.82
N ASP A 40 9.89 14.59 12.06
CA ASP A 40 11.04 14.24 11.21
C ASP A 40 11.15 12.71 11.12
N VAL A 41 11.00 12.01 12.25
CA VAL A 41 10.92 10.54 12.27
C VAL A 41 9.78 10.02 11.38
N LEU A 42 8.60 10.63 11.41
CA LEU A 42 7.48 10.23 10.56
C LEU A 42 7.63 10.63 9.08
N GLU A 43 8.45 11.62 8.76
CA GLU A 43 8.80 12.03 7.39
C GLU A 43 9.83 11.11 6.76
N ASP A 44 10.78 10.62 7.55
CA ASP A 44 11.83 9.70 7.10
C ASP A 44 11.33 8.25 6.94
N GLU A 45 10.22 7.87 7.59
CA GLU A 45 9.65 6.52 7.43
C GLU A 45 9.11 6.30 6.00
N PRO A 46 9.49 5.20 5.33
CA PRO A 46 9.02 4.89 3.99
C PRO A 46 7.51 4.68 3.97
N ALA A 47 6.85 5.21 2.94
CA ALA A 47 5.43 4.98 2.72
C ALA A 47 5.15 3.48 2.64
N ALA A 48 4.28 3.00 3.52
CA ALA A 48 3.91 1.60 3.53
C ALA A 48 3.18 1.27 2.23
N VAL A 49 3.76 0.38 1.41
CA VAL A 49 3.08 -0.14 0.23
C VAL A 49 1.99 -1.08 0.74
N PRO A 50 0.70 -0.80 0.47
CA PRO A 50 -0.36 -1.67 0.92
C PRO A 50 -0.12 -3.09 0.38
N ASP A 51 -0.42 -4.12 1.18
CA ASP A 51 -0.24 -5.57 0.88
C ASP A 51 -1.14 -6.08 -0.29
N VAL A 52 -1.64 -5.14 -1.10
CA VAL A 52 -2.46 -5.36 -2.28
C VAL A 52 -1.58 -5.76 -3.46
N GLN A 53 -0.30 -5.37 -3.52
CA GLN A 53 0.58 -5.64 -4.68
C GLN A 53 1.69 -6.66 -4.36
N ARG A 54 1.31 -7.80 -3.78
CA ARG A 54 2.23 -8.90 -3.42
C ARG A 54 1.86 -10.20 -4.13
N TRP A 55 2.87 -11.00 -4.50
CA TRP A 55 2.69 -12.35 -4.98
C TRP A 55 2.20 -13.28 -3.86
N ARG A 56 1.12 -14.00 -4.14
CA ARG A 56 0.45 -14.96 -3.27
C ARG A 56 0.46 -16.34 -3.92
N LYS A 57 0.55 -17.38 -3.11
CA LYS A 57 0.42 -18.76 -3.58
C LYS A 57 -1.05 -19.11 -3.73
N THR A 58 -1.46 -19.52 -4.92
CA THR A 58 -2.87 -19.79 -5.21
C THR A 58 -3.45 -20.91 -4.34
N ALA A 59 -2.65 -21.93 -4.01
CA ALA A 59 -3.09 -23.03 -3.15
C ALA A 59 -3.35 -22.61 -1.69
N GLU A 60 -2.70 -21.54 -1.21
CA GLU A 60 -2.82 -21.07 0.18
C GLU A 60 -3.81 -19.90 0.27
N GLU A 61 -3.76 -18.98 -0.69
CA GLU A 61 -4.53 -17.74 -0.73
C GLU A 61 -5.13 -17.58 -2.14
N PRO A 62 -6.17 -18.33 -2.54
CA PRO A 62 -6.72 -18.23 -3.90
C PRO A 62 -7.34 -16.84 -4.14
N PRO A 63 -7.27 -16.29 -5.37
CA PRO A 63 -7.87 -15.01 -5.68
C PRO A 63 -9.39 -15.04 -5.61
N THR A 64 -9.98 -13.91 -5.26
CA THR A 64 -11.42 -13.67 -5.32
C THR A 64 -11.75 -12.56 -6.31
N GLU A 65 -13.04 -12.35 -6.59
CA GLU A 65 -13.49 -11.25 -7.45
C GLU A 65 -12.97 -9.88 -6.99
N LYS A 66 -12.85 -9.67 -5.67
CA LYS A 66 -12.38 -8.40 -5.08
C LYS A 66 -10.91 -8.12 -5.36
N ASP A 67 -10.12 -9.16 -5.61
CA ASP A 67 -8.71 -9.02 -5.94
C ASP A 67 -8.48 -8.72 -7.43
N SER A 68 -9.55 -8.74 -8.22
CA SER A 68 -9.50 -8.65 -9.67
C SER A 68 -9.81 -7.23 -10.17
N ALA A 69 -9.06 -6.77 -11.17
CA ALA A 69 -9.45 -5.62 -11.97
C ALA A 69 -9.97 -6.13 -13.32
N HIS A 70 -11.17 -5.69 -13.71
CA HIS A 70 -11.87 -6.21 -14.91
C HIS A 70 -12.04 -7.75 -14.91
N GLY A 71 -12.25 -8.34 -13.72
CA GLY A 71 -12.38 -9.80 -13.57
C GLY A 71 -11.06 -10.57 -13.70
N LYS A 72 -9.91 -9.89 -13.78
CA LYS A 72 -8.60 -10.52 -13.97
C LYS A 72 -7.60 -10.19 -12.86
N VAL A 73 -6.72 -11.14 -12.62
CA VAL A 73 -5.53 -11.01 -11.77
C VAL A 73 -4.27 -11.25 -12.59
N LEU A 74 -3.11 -10.83 -12.09
CA LEU A 74 -1.82 -11.20 -12.67
C LEU A 74 -1.40 -12.56 -12.14
N VAL A 75 -0.90 -13.43 -13.02
CA VAL A 75 -0.45 -14.77 -12.69
C VAL A 75 0.91 -15.06 -13.27
N LYS A 76 1.67 -15.90 -12.57
CA LYS A 76 2.79 -16.63 -13.14
C LYS A 76 2.28 -18.01 -13.53
N TYR A 77 2.22 -18.26 -14.83
CA TYR A 77 1.80 -19.57 -15.36
C TYR A 77 2.92 -20.58 -15.17
N MET A 78 2.72 -21.65 -14.38
CA MET A 78 3.71 -22.72 -14.18
C MET A 78 5.16 -22.17 -14.00
N ASP A 79 6.11 -22.69 -14.79
CA ASP A 79 7.52 -22.29 -14.84
C ASP A 79 7.82 -21.12 -15.80
N ALA A 80 6.79 -20.40 -16.27
CA ALA A 80 6.98 -19.25 -17.14
C ALA A 80 7.82 -18.17 -16.46
N THR A 81 8.62 -17.46 -17.25
CA THR A 81 9.48 -16.35 -16.82
C THR A 81 8.78 -14.99 -16.85
N PHE A 82 7.48 -14.96 -17.21
CA PHE A 82 6.70 -13.74 -17.36
C PHE A 82 5.32 -13.89 -16.71
N ALA A 83 4.75 -12.75 -16.32
CA ALA A 83 3.40 -12.66 -15.79
C ALA A 83 2.39 -12.40 -16.93
N GLN A 84 1.17 -12.92 -16.78
CA GLN A 84 0.05 -12.66 -17.67
C GLN A 84 -1.22 -12.37 -16.87
N SER A 85 -2.22 -11.73 -17.49
CA SER A 85 -3.54 -11.60 -16.87
C SER A 85 -4.37 -12.87 -17.10
N ALA A 86 -5.04 -13.38 -16.08
CA ALA A 86 -6.01 -14.47 -16.18
C ALA A 86 -7.26 -14.17 -15.35
N THR A 87 -8.40 -14.78 -15.72
CA THR A 87 -9.66 -14.60 -14.98
C THR A 87 -9.54 -15.21 -13.58
N TRP A 88 -9.96 -14.47 -12.56
CA TRP A 88 -9.70 -14.83 -11.16
C TRP A 88 -10.28 -16.21 -10.77
N ASP A 89 -11.44 -16.58 -11.31
CA ASP A 89 -12.15 -17.83 -11.04
C ASP A 89 -11.41 -19.06 -11.60
N ILE A 90 -10.86 -18.93 -12.81
CA ILE A 90 -10.02 -19.97 -13.43
C ILE A 90 -8.74 -20.17 -12.61
N VAL A 91 -8.13 -19.07 -12.17
CA VAL A 91 -6.91 -19.11 -11.36
C VAL A 91 -7.17 -19.80 -10.02
N ALA A 92 -8.24 -19.41 -9.32
CA ALA A 92 -8.66 -20.04 -8.07
C ALA A 92 -8.96 -21.53 -8.22
N GLY A 93 -9.51 -21.95 -9.36
CA GLY A 93 -9.84 -23.35 -9.65
C GLY A 93 -8.66 -24.22 -10.09
N ALA A 94 -7.51 -23.65 -10.43
CA ALA A 94 -6.37 -24.39 -10.98
C ALA A 94 -5.02 -23.97 -10.35
N PRO A 95 -4.83 -24.20 -9.03
CA PRO A 95 -3.62 -23.78 -8.31
C PRO A 95 -2.33 -24.42 -8.84
N ASP A 96 -2.40 -25.63 -9.41
CA ASP A 96 -1.22 -26.27 -10.00
C ASP A 96 -0.77 -25.57 -11.29
N THR A 97 -1.72 -25.07 -12.09
CA THR A 97 -1.45 -24.37 -13.36
C THR A 97 -1.03 -22.93 -13.13
N PHE A 98 -1.65 -22.27 -12.15
CA PHE A 98 -1.38 -20.90 -11.76
C PHE A 98 -0.84 -20.89 -10.32
N PRO A 99 0.43 -21.26 -10.08
CA PRO A 99 0.97 -21.41 -8.73
C PRO A 99 1.05 -20.09 -7.95
N LEU A 100 1.29 -18.98 -8.66
CA LEU A 100 1.43 -17.66 -8.07
C LEU A 100 0.55 -16.65 -8.78
N TRP A 101 -0.04 -15.76 -8.00
CA TRP A 101 -0.85 -14.65 -8.50
C TRP A 101 -0.65 -13.39 -7.67
N MET A 102 -1.06 -12.25 -8.21
CA MET A 102 -1.20 -11.00 -7.47
C MET A 102 -2.34 -10.16 -8.03
N PRO A 103 -2.97 -9.28 -7.22
CA PRO A 103 -3.96 -8.34 -7.71
C PRO A 103 -3.43 -7.50 -8.87
N MET A 104 -4.29 -7.20 -9.84
CA MET A 104 -3.93 -6.29 -10.94
C MET A 104 -3.77 -4.87 -10.38
N PRO A 105 -2.65 -4.17 -10.66
CA PRO A 105 -2.51 -2.76 -10.29
C PRO A 105 -3.56 -1.90 -10.97
N GLU A 106 -4.02 -0.85 -10.28
CA GLU A 106 -4.82 0.19 -10.90
C GLU A 106 -3.99 0.92 -11.97
N LEU A 107 -4.60 1.13 -13.14
CA LEU A 107 -3.95 1.90 -14.19
C LEU A 107 -3.91 3.38 -13.79
N PRO A 108 -2.80 4.10 -14.05
CA PRO A 108 -2.77 5.54 -13.88
C PRO A 108 -3.88 6.19 -14.70
N GLU A 109 -4.50 7.25 -14.18
CA GLU A 109 -5.46 8.04 -14.94
C GLU A 109 -4.77 8.62 -16.19
N GLU A 110 -5.33 8.31 -17.37
CA GLU A 110 -4.81 8.82 -18.64
C GLU A 110 -5.15 10.32 -18.73
N LYS A 111 -4.17 11.19 -18.52
CA LYS A 111 -4.31 12.62 -18.85
C LYS A 111 -4.41 12.74 -20.36
N ARG A 112 -5.64 12.81 -20.89
CA ARG A 112 -5.89 13.22 -22.28
C ARG A 112 -5.28 14.61 -22.49
N SER A 113 -4.17 14.66 -23.23
CA SER A 113 -3.57 15.91 -23.73
C SER A 113 -4.36 16.46 -24.91
#